data_AF-A0A820VU04-F1
#
_entry.id   AF-A0A820VU04-F1
#
_cell.length_a   1.000
_cell.length_b   1.000
_cell.length_c   1.000
_cell.angle_alpha   90.00
_cell.angle_beta   90.00
_cell.angle_gamma   90.00
#
_symmetry.space_group_name_H-M   'P 1'
#
loop_
_entity.id
_entity.type
_entity.pdbx_description
1 polymer ?
#
loop_
_entity_poly.entity_id
_entity_poly.type
_entity_poly.pdbx_seq_one_letter_code
_entity_poly.pdbx_strand_id
1 'polypeptide(L)'
;MEWGETTLHRVLNIALRSENRQEVKIWFPYLKLFDTALNKLPTIKEVVWRGVPIDIGKNFTNNQIVTWWSINSCSSSVKVIENFLGSGNNATLFLIEAVNGKRISGYTQYENEDEIILRMGSQFRVKSDVLKQSNGSLLVHLIENDKMQLAATPLNRSTWNELSFFSP
;
A
#
# COMPACT_ATOMS: atom_id res chain seq x y z
N MET A 1 12.16 -1.16 -15.20
CA MET A 1 10.71 -1.43 -15.23
C MET A 1 10.01 -0.15 -15.69
N GLU A 2 9.46 -0.13 -16.90
CA GLU A 2 8.78 1.06 -17.43
C GLU A 2 7.38 1.17 -16.80
N TRP A 3 7.26 1.93 -15.72
CA TRP A 3 5.96 2.28 -15.17
C TRP A 3 5.37 3.42 -16.00
N GLY A 4 4.72 3.05 -17.11
CA GLY A 4 3.96 4.00 -17.90
C GLY A 4 2.96 4.78 -17.04
N GLU A 5 2.78 6.06 -17.37
CA GLU A 5 1.85 6.98 -16.69
C GLU A 5 0.40 6.43 -16.62
N THR A 6 0.08 5.49 -17.50
CA THR A 6 -1.26 4.90 -17.71
C THR A 6 -1.41 3.48 -17.16
N THR A 7 -0.42 2.95 -16.43
CA THR A 7 -0.53 1.60 -15.85
C THR A 7 -1.67 1.50 -14.83
N LEU A 8 -2.36 0.34 -14.80
CA LEU A 8 -3.50 0.08 -13.89
C LEU A 8 -3.16 0.42 -12.44
N HIS A 9 -2.05 -0.09 -11.93
CA HIS A 9 -1.59 0.18 -10.56
C HIS A 9 -1.40 1.68 -10.29
N ARG A 10 -0.80 2.42 -11.24
CA ARG A 10 -0.55 3.86 -11.08
C ARG A 10 -1.85 4.66 -11.09
N VAL A 11 -2.70 4.47 -12.10
CA VAL A 11 -3.96 5.22 -12.26
C VAL A 11 -4.92 4.93 -11.10
N LEU A 12 -5.06 3.66 -10.71
CA LEU A 12 -5.86 3.28 -9.56
C LEU A 12 -5.35 3.94 -8.28
N ASN A 13 -4.03 3.91 -8.04
CA ASN A 13 -3.46 4.51 -6.84
C ASN A 13 -3.53 6.05 -6.84
N ILE A 14 -3.60 6.71 -8.00
CA ILE A 14 -3.92 8.13 -8.09
C ILE A 14 -5.36 8.37 -7.62
N ALA A 15 -6.32 7.62 -8.13
CA ALA A 15 -7.73 7.74 -7.73
C ALA A 15 -7.93 7.44 -6.23
N LEU A 16 -7.22 6.45 -5.67
CA LEU A 16 -7.27 6.12 -4.24
C LEU A 16 -6.69 7.22 -3.33
N ARG A 17 -5.72 8.00 -3.83
CA ARG A 17 -5.15 9.14 -3.08
C ARG A 17 -5.95 10.42 -3.24
N SER A 18 -6.82 10.50 -4.24
CA SER A 18 -7.64 11.68 -4.51
C SER A 18 -8.61 11.95 -3.37
N GLU A 19 -8.76 13.22 -3.00
CA GLU A 19 -9.79 13.66 -2.05
C GLU A 19 -11.19 13.59 -2.67
N ASN A 20 -11.28 13.63 -4.00
CA ASN A 20 -12.53 13.49 -4.73
C ASN A 20 -13.00 12.02 -4.76
N ARG A 21 -13.91 11.67 -3.85
CA ARG A 21 -14.45 10.30 -3.73
C ARG A 21 -15.24 9.81 -4.95
N GLN A 22 -15.60 10.68 -5.89
CA GLN A 22 -16.23 10.23 -7.14
C GLN A 22 -15.23 9.50 -8.04
N GLU A 23 -13.94 9.84 -7.98
CA GLU A 23 -12.90 9.24 -8.84
C GLU A 23 -12.65 7.77 -8.53
N VAL A 24 -12.91 7.32 -7.29
CA VAL A 24 -12.76 5.91 -6.92
C VAL A 24 -13.95 5.04 -7.32
N LYS A 25 -15.14 5.63 -7.58
CA LYS A 25 -16.38 4.86 -7.81
C LYS A 25 -16.28 3.92 -9.01
N ILE A 26 -15.67 4.39 -10.11
CA ILE A 26 -15.45 3.57 -11.31
C ILE A 26 -14.60 2.32 -11.01
N TRP A 27 -13.76 2.38 -9.98
CA TRP A 27 -12.88 1.29 -9.57
C TRP A 27 -13.54 0.29 -8.61
N PHE A 28 -14.74 0.56 -8.08
CA PHE A 28 -15.38 -0.32 -7.08
C PHE A 28 -15.51 -1.78 -7.51
N PRO A 29 -15.91 -2.12 -8.75
CA PRO A 29 -15.96 -3.52 -9.18
C PRO A 29 -14.58 -4.18 -9.15
N TYR A 30 -13.54 -3.48 -9.63
CA TYR A 30 -12.16 -3.97 -9.60
C TYR A 30 -11.64 -4.11 -8.18
N LEU A 31 -11.85 -3.10 -7.33
CA LEU A 31 -11.41 -3.11 -5.93
C LEU A 31 -12.08 -4.25 -5.14
N LYS A 32 -13.37 -4.51 -5.38
CA LYS A 32 -14.08 -5.64 -4.78
C LYS A 32 -13.48 -6.97 -5.24
N LEU A 33 -13.23 -7.12 -6.54
CA LEU A 33 -12.60 -8.33 -7.09
C LEU A 33 -11.19 -8.53 -6.50
N PHE A 34 -10.38 -7.48 -6.49
CA PHE A 34 -9.01 -7.49 -6.02
C PHE A 34 -8.92 -7.81 -4.53
N ASP A 35 -9.71 -7.14 -3.68
CA ASP A 35 -9.74 -7.46 -2.24
C ASP A 35 -10.25 -8.88 -1.98
N THR A 36 -11.26 -9.34 -2.73
CA THR A 36 -11.74 -10.73 -2.66
C THR A 36 -10.64 -11.74 -3.03
N ALA A 37 -9.83 -11.44 -4.04
CA ALA A 37 -8.68 -12.27 -4.40
C ALA A 37 -7.62 -12.28 -3.30
N LEU A 38 -7.26 -11.10 -2.77
CA LEU A 38 -6.31 -10.96 -1.66
C LEU A 38 -6.78 -11.70 -0.39
N ASN A 39 -8.09 -11.80 -0.13
CA ASN A 39 -8.64 -12.58 0.98
C ASN A 39 -8.36 -14.09 0.85
N LYS A 40 -8.18 -14.60 -0.37
CA LYS A 40 -7.86 -16.02 -0.62
C LYS A 40 -6.37 -16.35 -0.52
N LEU A 41 -5.51 -15.33 -0.52
CA LEU A 41 -4.07 -15.52 -0.44
C LEU A 41 -3.59 -15.61 1.01
N PRO A 42 -2.50 -16.36 1.27
CA PRO A 42 -1.89 -16.42 2.59
C PRO A 42 -1.60 -15.03 3.15
N THR A 43 -1.98 -14.80 4.41
CA THR A 43 -1.53 -13.63 5.16
C THR A 43 -0.15 -13.92 5.71
N ILE A 44 0.78 -12.98 5.52
CA ILE A 44 2.10 -13.04 6.11
C ILE A 44 2.23 -12.00 7.22
N LYS A 45 3.01 -12.33 8.25
CA LYS A 45 3.41 -11.42 9.32
C LYS A 45 4.94 -11.35 9.31
N GLU A 46 5.48 -10.40 8.57
CA GLU A 46 6.93 -10.27 8.39
C GLU A 46 7.33 -8.80 8.14
N VAL A 47 8.63 -8.55 8.19
CA VAL A 47 9.19 -7.26 7.79
C VAL A 47 9.22 -7.18 6.27
N VAL A 48 8.61 -6.14 5.72
CA VAL A 48 8.61 -5.85 4.28
C VAL A 48 9.20 -4.48 4.00
N TRP A 49 9.69 -4.31 2.77
CA TRP A 49 10.39 -3.13 2.31
C TRP A 49 9.66 -2.47 1.16
N ARG A 50 9.65 -1.13 1.16
CA ARG A 50 9.12 -0.34 0.06
C ARG A 50 10.03 0.83 -0.25
N GLY A 51 10.45 0.95 -1.50
CA GLY A 51 11.20 2.09 -2.00
C GLY A 51 10.29 3.11 -2.67
N VAL A 52 10.55 4.39 -2.43
CA VAL A 52 9.95 5.51 -3.16
C VAL A 52 11.07 6.43 -3.65
N PRO A 53 11.21 6.68 -4.96
CA PRO A 53 12.35 7.40 -5.54
C PRO A 53 12.26 8.94 -5.37
N ILE A 54 11.69 9.40 -4.25
CA ILE A 54 11.60 10.81 -3.83
C ILE A 54 11.65 10.92 -2.31
N ASP A 55 12.06 12.09 -1.79
CA ASP A 55 12.11 12.39 -0.36
C ASP A 55 10.73 12.83 0.16
N ILE A 56 9.96 11.84 0.58
CA ILE A 56 8.72 12.01 1.35
C ILE A 56 8.89 11.64 2.82
N GLY A 57 10.01 11.02 3.20
CA GLY A 57 10.31 10.57 4.55
C GLY A 57 10.32 11.71 5.58
N LYS A 58 10.66 12.93 5.15
CA LYS A 58 10.63 14.14 5.99
C LYS A 58 9.25 14.50 6.55
N ASN A 59 8.18 13.97 5.96
CA ASN A 59 6.80 14.20 6.40
C ASN A 59 6.37 13.24 7.53
N PHE A 60 7.27 12.35 7.96
CA PHE A 60 7.01 11.35 9.00
C PHE A 60 7.67 11.77 10.31
N THR A 61 6.91 11.74 11.39
CA THR A 61 7.40 12.00 12.74
C THR A 61 7.14 10.81 13.65
N ASN A 62 7.98 10.64 14.68
CA ASN A 62 7.85 9.54 15.63
C ASN A 62 6.44 9.49 16.26
N ASN A 63 5.88 8.30 16.39
CA ASN A 63 4.52 8.01 16.86
C ASN A 63 3.37 8.55 16.00
N GLN A 64 3.65 9.18 14.86
CA GLN A 64 2.60 9.56 13.91
C GLN A 64 1.84 8.34 13.42
N ILE A 65 0.52 8.46 13.36
CA ILE A 65 -0.36 7.49 12.71
C ILE A 65 -0.62 7.95 11.28
N VAL A 66 -0.43 7.05 10.32
CA VAL A 66 -0.66 7.31 8.89
C VAL A 66 -1.58 6.24 8.32
N THR A 67 -2.50 6.65 7.45
CA THR A 67 -3.33 5.73 6.67
C THR A 67 -2.88 5.79 5.22
N TRP A 68 -2.50 4.64 4.65
CA TRP A 68 -2.17 4.54 3.23
C TRP A 68 -3.39 4.09 2.45
N TRP A 69 -4.08 5.05 1.83
CA TRP A 69 -5.27 4.79 1.01
C TRP A 69 -4.96 4.03 -0.28
N SER A 70 -3.73 4.09 -0.79
CA SER A 70 -3.29 3.33 -1.96
C SER A 70 -3.08 1.85 -1.65
N ILE A 71 -3.13 1.00 -2.68
CA ILE A 71 -2.57 -0.35 -2.65
C ILE A 71 -1.05 -0.21 -2.70
N ASN A 72 -0.34 -0.86 -1.77
CA ASN A 72 1.10 -0.70 -1.65
C ASN A 72 1.81 -2.02 -1.97
N SER A 73 2.52 -2.03 -3.10
CA SER A 73 3.47 -3.08 -3.44
C SER A 73 4.76 -2.91 -2.61
N CYS A 74 5.18 -4.00 -1.97
CA CYS A 74 6.36 -4.12 -1.13
C CYS A 74 7.11 -5.41 -1.52
N SER A 75 8.32 -5.57 -1.01
CA SER A 75 9.10 -6.80 -1.16
C SER A 75 9.64 -7.27 0.18
N SER A 76 9.75 -8.58 0.41
CA SER A 76 10.55 -9.11 1.52
C SER A 76 12.06 -9.03 1.25
N SER A 77 12.48 -8.71 0.02
CA SER A 77 13.87 -8.65 -0.40
C SER A 77 14.38 -7.21 -0.46
N VAL A 78 15.33 -6.87 0.42
CA VAL A 78 16.03 -5.58 0.40
C VAL A 78 16.69 -5.34 -0.96
N LYS A 79 17.30 -6.38 -1.54
CA LYS A 79 17.98 -6.31 -2.83
C LYS A 79 17.06 -5.89 -3.97
N VAL A 80 15.80 -6.35 -3.96
CA VAL A 80 14.80 -5.93 -4.95
C VAL A 80 14.54 -4.43 -4.83
N ILE A 81 14.40 -3.92 -3.59
CA ILE A 81 14.17 -2.50 -3.35
C ILE A 81 15.39 -1.65 -3.69
N GLU A 82 16.61 -2.11 -3.37
CA GLU A 82 17.85 -1.45 -3.79
C GLU A 82 17.95 -1.35 -5.31
N ASN A 83 17.67 -2.44 -6.03
CA ASN A 83 17.65 -2.43 -7.49
C ASN A 83 16.57 -1.50 -8.05
N PHE A 84 15.39 -1.46 -7.42
CA PHE A 84 14.29 -0.58 -7.83
C PHE A 84 14.65 0.90 -7.65
N LEU A 85 15.30 1.27 -6.54
CA LEU A 85 15.75 2.63 -6.28
C LEU A 85 17.00 3.00 -7.09
N GLY A 86 17.79 2.01 -7.51
CA GLY A 86 19.04 2.20 -8.26
C GLY A 86 20.05 3.03 -7.47
N SER A 87 20.80 3.89 -8.17
CA SER A 87 21.72 4.87 -7.57
C SER A 87 21.01 6.16 -7.10
N GLY A 88 19.70 6.07 -6.82
CA GLY A 88 18.89 7.22 -6.45
C GLY A 88 19.33 7.84 -5.12
N ASN A 89 19.63 9.14 -5.16
CA ASN A 89 19.86 9.94 -3.96
C ASN A 89 18.53 10.59 -3.51
N ASN A 90 18.41 10.89 -2.23
CA ASN A 90 17.21 11.51 -1.64
C ASN A 90 15.92 10.69 -1.88
N ALA A 91 16.02 9.36 -1.79
CA ALA A 91 14.86 8.46 -1.83
C ALA A 91 14.30 8.24 -0.42
N THR A 92 13.09 7.70 -0.34
CA THR A 92 12.52 7.21 0.93
C THR A 92 12.44 5.69 0.90
N LEU A 93 13.05 5.06 1.90
CA LEU A 93 12.95 3.64 2.17
C LEU A 93 12.03 3.42 3.37
N PHE A 94 11.04 2.54 3.22
CA PHE A 94 10.19 2.11 4.30
C PHE A 94 10.58 0.72 4.75
N LEU A 95 10.85 0.58 6.05
CA LEU A 95 10.93 -0.70 6.77
C LEU A 95 9.59 -0.87 7.48
N ILE A 96 8.83 -1.91 7.14
CA ILE A 96 7.45 -2.07 7.61
C ILE A 96 7.31 -3.41 8.33
N GLU A 97 7.00 -3.39 9.62
CA GLU A 97 6.53 -4.57 10.35
C GLU A 97 5.06 -4.82 9.97
N ALA A 98 4.83 -5.64 8.94
CA ALA A 98 3.52 -5.94 8.41
C ALA A 98 2.88 -7.13 9.14
N VAL A 99 1.56 -7.06 9.35
CA VAL A 99 0.76 -8.13 9.97
C VAL A 99 -0.35 -8.64 9.04
N ASN A 100 -0.70 -7.89 7.99
CA ASN A 100 -1.76 -8.21 7.04
C ASN A 100 -1.25 -8.30 5.58
N GLY A 101 0.06 -8.45 5.38
CA GLY A 101 0.64 -8.53 4.03
C GLY A 101 0.17 -9.77 3.27
N LYS A 102 0.01 -9.62 1.95
CA LYS A 102 -0.45 -10.67 1.04
C LYS A 102 0.63 -10.99 0.03
N ARG A 103 1.21 -12.18 0.14
CA ARG A 103 2.17 -12.68 -0.84
C ARG A 103 1.44 -13.06 -2.13
N ILE A 104 1.89 -12.54 -3.26
CA ILE A 104 1.23 -12.73 -4.56
C ILE A 104 2.06 -13.53 -5.57
N SER A 105 3.07 -14.26 -5.10
CA SER A 105 3.83 -15.23 -5.91
C SER A 105 2.89 -16.19 -6.65
N GLY A 106 3.19 -16.46 -7.92
CA GLY A 106 2.34 -17.21 -8.84
C GLY A 106 1.26 -16.36 -9.55
N TYR A 107 1.07 -15.10 -9.15
CA TYR A 107 0.12 -14.16 -9.78
C TYR A 107 0.76 -12.86 -10.25
N THR A 108 1.96 -12.53 -9.75
CA THR A 108 2.68 -11.33 -10.17
C THR A 108 3.34 -11.53 -11.54
N GLN A 109 3.52 -10.45 -12.28
CA GLN A 109 4.31 -10.47 -13.51
C GLN A 109 5.80 -10.70 -13.24
N TYR A 110 6.28 -10.35 -12.04
CA TYR A 110 7.69 -10.35 -11.68
C TYR A 110 7.95 -11.28 -10.48
N GLU A 111 7.98 -12.58 -10.73
CA GLU A 111 8.12 -13.61 -9.68
C GLU A 111 9.39 -13.49 -8.82
N ASN A 112 10.44 -12.84 -9.34
CA ASN A 112 11.70 -12.67 -8.64
C ASN A 112 11.73 -11.44 -7.70
N GLU A 113 10.60 -10.74 -7.53
CA GLU A 113 10.52 -9.55 -6.68
C GLU A 113 10.06 -9.84 -5.24
N ASP A 114 9.73 -11.09 -4.92
CA ASP A 114 9.17 -11.48 -3.63
C ASP A 114 8.02 -10.55 -3.19
N GLU A 115 7.11 -10.27 -4.13
CA GLU A 115 6.13 -9.20 -4.01
C GLU A 115 5.06 -9.50 -2.96
N ILE A 116 4.85 -8.51 -2.09
CA ILE A 116 3.86 -8.52 -1.01
C ILE A 116 3.01 -7.26 -1.10
N ILE A 117 1.70 -7.45 -1.15
CA ILE A 117 0.73 -6.37 -1.19
C ILE A 117 0.25 -6.05 0.23
N LEU A 118 0.35 -4.77 0.60
CA LEU A 118 -0.41 -4.19 1.71
C LEU A 118 -1.67 -3.53 1.15
N ARG A 119 -2.80 -3.76 1.82
CA ARG A 119 -4.12 -3.34 1.32
C ARG A 119 -4.27 -1.82 1.32
N MET A 120 -5.18 -1.34 0.49
CA MET A 120 -5.69 0.02 0.62
C MET A 120 -6.30 0.22 2.00
N GLY A 121 -6.06 1.38 2.59
CA GLY A 121 -6.55 1.72 3.92
C GLY A 121 -5.77 1.09 5.08
N SER A 122 -4.65 0.39 4.81
CA SER A 122 -3.74 -0.05 5.88
C SER A 122 -3.26 1.15 6.69
N GLN A 123 -3.24 0.99 8.01
CA GLN A 123 -2.82 2.02 8.95
C GLN A 123 -1.52 1.62 9.62
N PHE A 124 -0.61 2.59 9.75
CA PHE A 124 0.72 2.38 10.31
C PHE A 124 1.01 3.40 11.40
N ARG A 125 1.84 3.01 12.36
CA ARG A 125 2.49 3.92 13.31
C ARG A 125 3.97 4.02 12.97
N VAL A 126 4.50 5.24 12.94
CA VAL A 126 5.94 5.49 12.87
C VAL A 126 6.58 5.06 14.19
N LYS A 127 7.49 4.07 14.13
CA LYS A 127 8.07 3.43 15.32
C LYS A 127 9.15 4.27 15.99
N SER A 128 9.93 5.00 15.20
CA SER A 128 11.11 5.74 15.64
C SER A 128 11.30 7.00 14.81
N ASP A 129 12.23 7.86 15.23
CA ASP A 129 12.67 8.98 14.40
C ASP A 129 13.22 8.50 13.05
N VAL A 130 13.05 9.35 12.03
CA VAL A 130 13.50 9.07 10.65
C VAL A 130 15.03 9.10 10.59
N LEU A 131 15.62 8.04 10.03
CA LEU A 131 17.08 7.95 9.88
C LEU A 131 17.50 8.54 8.53
N LYS A 132 18.36 9.56 8.56
CA LYS A 132 18.99 10.12 7.36
C LYS A 132 20.27 9.36 7.02
N GLN A 133 20.34 8.84 5.79
CA GLN A 133 21.49 8.13 5.27
C GLN A 133 22.52 9.09 4.65
N SER A 134 23.75 8.62 4.45
CA SER A 134 24.86 9.41 3.90
C SER A 134 24.60 9.90 2.46
N ASN A 135 23.82 9.17 1.68
CA ASN A 135 23.38 9.53 0.32
C ASN A 135 22.16 10.48 0.29
N GLY A 136 21.72 10.97 1.46
CA GLY A 136 20.56 11.85 1.60
C GLY A 136 19.22 11.14 1.63
N SER A 137 19.17 9.82 1.40
CA SER A 137 17.93 9.05 1.52
C SER A 137 17.47 8.94 2.98
N LEU A 138 16.17 8.74 3.16
CA LEU A 138 15.52 8.64 4.46
C LEU A 138 14.95 7.25 4.69
N LEU A 139 15.22 6.66 5.85
CA LEU A 139 14.61 5.41 6.30
C LEU A 139 13.51 5.71 7.32
N VAL A 140 12.29 5.27 7.01
CA VAL A 140 11.11 5.37 7.87
C VAL A 140 10.74 3.98 8.37
N HIS A 141 10.69 3.80 9.69
CA HIS A 141 10.27 2.55 10.33
C HIS A 141 8.79 2.62 10.70
N LEU A 142 7.99 1.75 10.08
CA LEU A 142 6.56 1.63 10.29
C LEU A 142 6.21 0.30 10.97
N ILE A 143 5.18 0.33 11.82
CA ILE A 143 4.48 -0.86 12.31
C ILE A 143 3.03 -0.79 11.83
N GLU A 144 2.57 -1.84 11.16
CA GLU A 144 1.16 -1.95 10.76
C GLU A 144 0.28 -2.19 11.99
N ASN A 145 -0.82 -1.46 12.07
CA ASN A 145 -1.80 -1.63 13.14
C ASN A 145 -2.67 -2.86 12.84
N ASP A 146 -2.65 -3.86 13.73
CA ASP A 146 -3.45 -5.10 13.62
C ASP A 146 -4.94 -4.89 13.95
N LYS A 147 -5.38 -3.65 14.18
CA LYS A 147 -6.80 -3.37 14.33
C LYS A 147 -7.42 -3.54 12.94
N MET A 148 -7.91 -4.76 12.68
CA MET A 148 -8.95 -5.04 11.70
C MET A 148 -9.86 -3.82 11.63
N GLN A 149 -9.97 -3.20 10.44
CA GLN A 149 -11.15 -2.39 10.18
C GLN A 149 -12.35 -3.33 10.33
N LEU A 150 -12.98 -3.28 11.51
CA LEU A 150 -14.32 -3.80 11.74
C LEU A 150 -15.27 -3.03 10.81
N ALA A 151 -15.40 -3.50 9.57
CA ALA A 151 -16.52 -3.23 8.67
C ALA A 151 -16.52 -4.22 7.49
N ALA A 152 -16.32 -5.51 7.77
CA ALA A 152 -16.82 -6.57 6.89
C ALA A 152 -17.98 -7.28 7.60
N THR A 153 -19.02 -6.52 7.94
CA THR A 153 -20.36 -7.10 7.98
C THR A 153 -20.60 -7.69 6.58
N PRO A 154 -21.09 -8.93 6.44
CA PRO A 154 -21.40 -9.46 5.12
C PRO A 154 -22.29 -8.44 4.42
N LEU A 155 -21.87 -7.93 3.25
CA LEU A 155 -22.69 -7.06 2.42
C LEU A 155 -23.91 -7.86 2.00
N ASN A 156 -24.96 -7.81 2.83
CA ASN A 156 -26.23 -8.42 2.53
C ASN A 156 -26.89 -7.62 1.40
N ARG A 157 -27.61 -8.32 0.53
CA ARG A 157 -28.20 -7.76 -0.71
C ARG A 157 -29.10 -6.53 -0.45
N SER A 158 -29.58 -6.35 0.77
CA SER A 158 -30.42 -5.24 1.22
C SER A 158 -29.71 -3.89 1.32
N THR A 159 -28.40 -3.83 1.55
CA THR A 159 -27.67 -2.54 1.71
C THR A 159 -27.44 -1.81 0.38
N TRP A 160 -27.62 -2.50 -0.75
CA TRP A 160 -27.55 -1.86 -2.09
C TRP A 160 -28.72 -0.91 -2.35
N ASN A 161 -29.87 -1.13 -1.72
CA ASN A 161 -31.06 -0.29 -1.90
C ASN A 161 -31.02 0.99 -1.07
N GLU A 162 -30.17 1.10 -0.05
CA GLU A 162 -30.04 2.32 0.77
C GLU A 162 -29.04 3.32 0.17
N LEU A 163 -28.08 2.87 -0.65
CA LEU A 163 -27.14 3.74 -1.35
C LEU A 163 -27.73 4.38 -2.62
N SER A 164 -28.94 4.01 -3.02
CA SER A 164 -29.71 4.66 -4.10
C SER A 164 -30.55 5.86 -3.64
N PHE A 165 -30.57 6.21 -2.35
CA PHE A 165 -31.40 7.29 -1.81
C PHE A 165 -30.69 8.61 -1.50
N PHE A 166 -29.41 8.75 -1.88
CA PHE A 166 -28.72 10.04 -1.83
C PHE A 166 -28.34 10.51 -3.24
N SER A 167 -29.33 11.14 -3.89
CA SER A 167 -29.17 12.22 -4.87
C SER A 167 -30.27 13.23 -4.54
N PRO A 168 -29.94 14.52 -4.44
CA PRO A 168 -29.66 15.34 -5.63
C PRO A 168 -28.17 15.57 -5.90
#